data_AF-A0A553DQF3-F1
#
_entry.id   AF-A0A553DQF3-F1
#
_cell.length_a   1.000
_cell.length_b   1.000
_cell.length_c   1.000
_cell.angle_alpha   90.00
_cell.angle_beta   90.00
_cell.angle_gamma   90.00
#
_symmetry.space_group_name_H-M   'P 1'
#
loop_
_entity.id
_entity.type
_entity.pdbx_description
1 polymer ?
#
loop_
_entity_poly.entity_id
_entity_poly.type
_entity_poly.pdbx_seq_one_letter_code
_entity_poly.pdbx_strand_id
1 'polypeptide(L)'
;MNLSKLLLFVAFLTTSISFSQERYLEVNKIKIKNPNGTTSTENHEVAFLFNKKNKTCSVRIDYKNPQIFTITSEKKDPKTTVKTYELLHKDGRKFTVMIKNNDITFLNHKMGKKYESYIDYSRVEGK
;
A
#
# COMPACT_ATOMS: atom_id res chain seq x y z
N MET A 1 22.80 35.61 2.40
CA MET A 1 21.94 34.62 1.70
C MET A 1 20.68 35.36 1.26
N ASN A 2 20.49 35.61 -0.04
CA ASN A 2 19.40 36.46 -0.54
C ASN A 2 18.03 35.79 -0.33
N LEU A 3 17.06 36.56 0.17
CA LEU A 3 15.68 36.15 0.47
C LEU A 3 15.01 35.41 -0.71
N SER A 4 15.36 35.79 -1.95
CA SER A 4 14.88 35.16 -3.18
C SER A 4 15.34 33.71 -3.36
N LYS A 5 16.58 33.39 -2.96
CA LYS A 5 17.12 32.02 -3.04
C LYS A 5 16.47 31.11 -2.00
N LEU A 6 16.13 31.64 -0.83
CA LEU A 6 15.43 30.90 0.23
C LEU A 6 13.99 30.57 -0.19
N LEU A 7 13.27 31.53 -0.77
CA LEU A 7 11.92 31.34 -1.30
C LEU A 7 11.87 30.30 -2.43
N LEU A 8 12.83 30.34 -3.35
CA LEU A 8 12.97 29.32 -4.40
C LEU A 8 13.25 27.94 -3.82
N PHE A 9 14.10 27.83 -2.80
CA PHE A 9 14.42 26.56 -2.16
C PHE A 9 13.22 25.97 -1.41
N VAL A 10 12.46 26.81 -0.68
CA VAL A 10 11.23 26.40 0.02
C VAL A 10 10.16 25.99 -0.99
N ALA A 11 9.98 26.73 -2.09
CA ALA A 11 9.05 26.36 -3.16
C ALA A 11 9.44 25.03 -3.85
N PHE A 12 10.74 24.78 -4.02
CA PHE A 12 11.22 23.50 -4.55
C PHE A 12 11.00 22.36 -3.55
N LEU A 13 11.15 22.61 -2.26
CA LEU A 13 10.94 21.62 -1.21
C LEU A 13 9.44 21.27 -1.08
N THR A 14 8.55 22.26 -1.08
CA THR A 14 7.09 22.02 -0.97
C THR A 14 6.53 21.33 -2.20
N THR A 15 6.98 21.68 -3.41
CA THR A 15 6.57 20.97 -4.64
C THR A 15 7.07 19.53 -4.69
N SER A 16 8.25 19.25 -4.15
CA SER A 16 8.79 17.89 -4.04
C SER A 16 7.99 17.02 -3.05
N ILE A 17 7.50 17.61 -1.96
CA ILE A 17 6.67 16.93 -0.96
C ILE A 17 5.27 16.66 -1.51
N SER A 18 4.67 17.61 -2.23
CA SER A 18 3.33 17.46 -2.83
C SER A 18 3.26 16.42 -3.95
N PHE A 19 4.38 16.12 -4.63
CA PHE A 19 4.42 15.15 -5.73
C PHE A 19 4.58 13.69 -5.27
N SER A 20 4.94 13.48 -4.00
CA SER A 20 4.93 12.15 -3.38
C SER A 20 3.60 11.99 -2.63
N GLN A 21 2.49 11.91 -3.36
CA GLN A 21 1.25 11.37 -2.78
C GLN A 21 1.46 9.87 -2.50
N GLU A 22 2.13 9.60 -1.39
CA GLU A 22 2.26 8.29 -0.80
C GLU A 22 0.84 7.84 -0.42
N ARG A 23 0.32 6.82 -1.08
CA ARG A 23 -1.02 6.32 -0.79
C ARG A 23 -0.95 5.52 0.51
N TYR A 24 -1.36 6.13 1.62
CA TYR A 24 -1.52 5.48 2.91
C TYR A 24 -2.90 4.83 3.00
N LEU A 25 -2.93 3.55 3.36
CA LEU A 25 -4.13 2.73 3.30
C LEU A 25 -4.25 1.94 4.60
N GLU A 26 -4.91 2.51 5.61
CA GLU A 26 -5.09 1.88 6.92
C GLU A 26 -6.41 1.10 7.01
N VAL A 27 -6.32 -0.14 7.50
CA VAL A 27 -7.47 -1.01 7.70
C VAL A 27 -7.40 -1.66 9.05
N ASN A 28 -8.55 -1.70 9.74
CA ASN A 28 -8.69 -2.29 11.08
C ASN A 28 -9.42 -3.65 11.09
N LYS A 29 -10.06 -4.04 9.97
CA LYS A 29 -10.81 -5.30 9.85
C LYS A 29 -10.43 -6.03 8.57
N ILE A 30 -10.01 -7.29 8.71
CA ILE A 30 -9.61 -8.13 7.58
C ILE A 30 -10.44 -9.40 7.60
N LYS A 31 -10.99 -9.74 6.45
CA LYS A 31 -11.59 -11.04 6.19
C LYS A 31 -10.50 -11.98 5.70
N ILE A 32 -10.26 -13.06 6.42
CA ILE A 32 -9.30 -14.08 6.04
C ILE A 32 -10.07 -15.25 5.46
N LYS A 33 -9.71 -15.63 4.23
CA LYS A 33 -10.24 -16.84 3.63
C LYS A 33 -9.36 -18.02 4.04
N ASN A 34 -9.91 -18.89 4.89
CA ASN A 34 -9.21 -20.05 5.42
C ASN A 34 -9.07 -21.14 4.35
N PRO A 35 -8.08 -22.03 4.47
CA PRO A 35 -7.87 -23.13 3.53
C PRO A 35 -9.07 -24.08 3.38
N ASN A 36 -9.89 -24.21 4.43
CA ASN A 36 -11.11 -25.01 4.44
C ASN A 36 -12.32 -24.32 3.77
N GLY A 37 -12.12 -23.15 3.16
CA GLY A 37 -13.15 -22.40 2.44
C GLY A 37 -13.99 -21.47 3.32
N THR A 38 -13.84 -21.48 4.65
CA THR A 38 -14.54 -20.54 5.53
C THR A 38 -13.88 -19.17 5.53
N THR A 39 -14.65 -18.14 5.90
CA THR A 39 -14.13 -16.78 6.07
C THR A 39 -14.19 -16.41 7.54
N SER A 40 -13.03 -16.13 8.16
CA SER A 40 -12.97 -15.50 9.49
C SER A 40 -12.82 -13.99 9.33
N THR A 41 -13.35 -13.21 10.28
CA THR A 41 -13.06 -11.78 10.37
C THR A 41 -12.12 -11.59 11.55
N GLU A 42 -10.94 -11.05 11.29
CA GLU A 42 -9.92 -10.77 12.29
C GLU A 42 -9.63 -9.27 12.30
N ASN A 43 -9.40 -8.72 13.49
CA ASN A 43 -9.00 -7.33 13.64
C ASN A 43 -7.48 -7.27 13.52
N HIS A 44 -7.01 -6.57 12.50
CA HIS A 44 -5.60 -6.38 12.22
C HIS A 44 -5.39 -4.95 11.82
N GLU A 45 -4.25 -4.37 12.22
CA GLU A 45 -3.83 -3.07 11.72
C GLU A 45 -3.00 -3.29 10.47
N VAL A 46 -3.56 -2.95 9.31
CA VAL A 46 -2.88 -3.08 8.03
C VAL A 46 -2.70 -1.75 7.36
N ALA A 47 -1.46 -1.44 6.99
CA ALA A 47 -1.10 -0.27 6.23
C ALA A 47 -0.24 -0.63 5.01
N PHE A 48 -0.65 -0.18 3.83
CA PHE A 48 0.17 -0.19 2.63
C PHE A 48 0.52 1.24 2.23
N LEU A 49 1.81 1.53 2.03
CA LEU A 49 2.31 2.82 1.57
C LEU A 49 3.09 2.65 0.28
N PHE A 50 2.52 3.08 -0.85
CA PHE A 50 3.15 2.95 -2.15
C PHE A 50 3.99 4.18 -2.51
N ASN A 51 5.28 3.97 -2.74
CA ASN A 51 6.18 4.98 -3.29
C ASN A 51 6.54 4.60 -4.73
N LYS A 52 5.85 5.22 -5.69
CA LYS A 52 6.03 4.92 -7.12
C LYS A 52 7.39 5.36 -7.65
N LYS A 53 7.92 6.47 -7.13
CA LYS A 53 9.21 7.02 -7.55
C LYS A 53 10.33 6.03 -7.25
N ASN A 54 10.32 5.46 -6.06
CA ASN A 54 11.35 4.55 -5.59
C ASN A 54 11.02 3.07 -5.88
N LYS A 55 9.87 2.78 -6.49
CA LYS A 55 9.34 1.43 -6.70
C LYS A 55 9.35 0.60 -5.40
N THR A 56 8.91 1.19 -4.29
CA THR A 56 8.83 0.52 -3.00
C THR A 56 7.41 0.56 -2.43
N CYS A 57 7.07 -0.44 -1.63
CA CYS A 57 5.85 -0.50 -0.84
C CYS A 57 6.21 -0.78 0.62
N SER A 58 5.81 0.12 1.52
CA SER A 58 5.85 -0.15 2.95
C SER A 58 4.62 -0.95 3.33
N VAL A 59 4.82 -2.08 4.00
CA VAL A 59 3.75 -2.98 4.43
C VAL A 59 3.82 -3.11 5.96
N ARG A 60 2.73 -2.73 6.64
CA ARG A 60 2.50 -2.97 8.07
C ARG A 60 1.31 -3.92 8.19
N ILE A 61 1.49 -5.05 8.87
CA ILE A 61 0.42 -5.99 9.20
C ILE A 61 0.69 -6.42 10.64
N ASP A 62 0.03 -5.80 11.60
CA ASP A 62 0.23 -5.97 13.06
C ASP A 62 1.67 -5.72 13.57
N TYR A 63 2.56 -5.25 12.69
CA TYR A 63 3.93 -4.99 13.03
C TYR A 63 4.06 -3.61 13.67
N LYS A 64 4.86 -3.51 14.72
CA LYS A 64 5.28 -2.21 15.28
C LYS A 64 6.06 -1.37 14.25
N ASN A 65 6.86 -2.03 13.41
CA ASN A 65 7.68 -1.39 12.38
C ASN A 65 7.24 -1.78 10.97
N PRO A 66 7.16 -0.82 10.04
CA PRO A 66 6.88 -1.11 8.64
C PRO A 66 7.97 -1.98 8.01
N GLN A 67 7.56 -2.88 7.13
CA GLN A 67 8.47 -3.69 6.33
C GLN A 67 8.49 -3.17 4.89
N ILE A 68 9.68 -2.92 4.36
CA ILE A 68 9.84 -2.31 3.03
C ILE A 68 10.04 -3.40 1.98
N PHE A 69 9.12 -3.44 1.03
CA PHE A 69 9.15 -4.32 -0.13
C PHE A 69 9.50 -3.54 -1.39
N THR A 70 10.21 -4.17 -2.31
CA THR A 70 10.41 -3.67 -3.67
C THR A 70 9.21 -4.06 -4.52
N ILE A 71 8.67 -3.12 -5.31
CA ILE A 71 7.63 -3.38 -6.31
C ILE A 71 8.32 -3.95 -7.54
N THR A 72 8.15 -5.25 -7.78
CA THR A 72 8.77 -5.95 -8.91
C THR A 72 7.90 -5.91 -10.17
N SER A 73 6.59 -5.73 -10.01
CA SER A 73 5.65 -5.59 -11.13
C SER A 73 4.45 -4.75 -10.70
N GLU A 74 3.96 -3.90 -11.60
CA GLU A 74 2.67 -3.20 -11.50
C GLU A 74 1.86 -3.50 -12.77
N LYS A 75 0.65 -4.01 -12.60
CA LYS A 75 -0.31 -4.25 -13.68
C LYS A 75 -1.58 -3.48 -13.39
N LYS A 76 -2.07 -2.73 -14.38
CA LYS A 76 -3.38 -2.09 -14.33
C LYS A 76 -4.22 -2.69 -15.44
N ASP A 77 -5.37 -3.25 -15.08
CA ASP A 77 -6.33 -3.71 -16.07
C ASP A 77 -6.92 -2.48 -16.80
N PRO A 78 -6.91 -2.43 -18.15
CA PRO A 78 -7.49 -1.31 -18.88
C PRO A 78 -9.02 -1.30 -18.88
N LYS A 79 -9.66 -2.45 -18.64
CA LYS A 79 -11.12 -2.61 -18.64
C LYS A 79 -11.73 -2.50 -17.24
N THR A 80 -10.95 -2.73 -16.19
CA THR A 80 -11.40 -2.62 -14.81
C THR A 80 -10.57 -1.60 -14.03
N THR A 81 -11.04 -1.15 -12.88
CA THR A 81 -10.27 -0.26 -11.98
C THR A 81 -9.19 -1.01 -11.18
N VAL A 82 -8.94 -2.28 -11.50
CA VAL A 82 -8.06 -3.17 -10.75
C VAL A 82 -6.59 -2.82 -11.01
N LYS A 83 -5.82 -2.69 -9.93
CA LYS A 83 -4.36 -2.57 -9.94
C LYS A 83 -3.76 -3.71 -9.13
N THR A 84 -2.77 -4.38 -9.70
CA THR A 84 -2.06 -5.48 -9.05
C THR A 84 -0.58 -5.14 -8.93
N TYR A 85 -0.04 -5.30 -7.74
CA TYR A 85 1.34 -5.07 -7.38
C TYR A 85 1.96 -6.39 -6.91
N GLU A 86 3.10 -6.76 -7.49
CA GLU A 86 3.95 -7.81 -6.97
C GLU A 86 5.07 -7.18 -6.14
N LEU A 87 5.21 -7.66 -4.91
CA LEU A 87 6.09 -7.12 -3.88
C LEU A 87 7.10 -8.19 -3.45
N LEU A 88 8.38 -7.82 -3.38
CA LEU A 88 9.46 -8.69 -2.93
C LEU A 88 10.24 -8.03 -1.78
N HIS A 89 10.37 -8.73 -0.67
CA HIS A 89 11.23 -8.31 0.44
C HIS A 89 12.63 -8.92 0.30
N LYS A 90 13.63 -8.27 0.92
CA LYS A 90 15.04 -8.70 0.90
C LYS A 90 15.28 -10.12 1.45
N ASP A 91 14.39 -10.61 2.29
CA ASP A 91 14.44 -11.97 2.87
C ASP A 91 13.73 -13.03 2.02
N GLY A 92 13.34 -12.67 0.79
CA GLY A 92 12.69 -13.57 -0.17
C GLY A 92 11.17 -13.69 -0.01
N ARG A 93 10.55 -13.02 0.96
CA ARG A 93 9.08 -13.01 1.08
C ARG A 93 8.45 -12.28 -0.10
N LYS A 94 7.40 -12.86 -0.65
CA LYS A 94 6.64 -12.32 -1.77
C LYS A 94 5.21 -12.02 -1.34
N PHE A 95 4.69 -10.88 -1.76
CA PHE A 95 3.31 -10.47 -1.59
C PHE A 95 2.72 -10.07 -2.94
N THR A 96 1.47 -10.45 -3.17
CA THR A 96 0.66 -9.85 -4.23
C THR A 96 -0.37 -8.95 -3.57
N VAL A 97 -0.48 -7.69 -4.00
CA VAL A 97 -1.50 -6.76 -3.54
C VAL A 97 -2.36 -6.35 -4.72
N MET A 98 -3.66 -6.58 -4.63
CA MET A 98 -4.64 -6.21 -5.63
C MET A 98 -5.58 -5.17 -5.04
N ILE A 99 -5.73 -4.04 -5.71
CA ILE A 99 -6.56 -2.92 -5.32
C ILE A 99 -7.66 -2.76 -6.37
N LYS A 100 -8.92 -2.88 -5.96
CA LYS A 100 -10.09 -2.69 -6.82
C LYS A 100 -11.07 -1.77 -6.12
N ASN A 101 -11.35 -0.60 -6.70
CA ASN A 101 -12.16 0.42 -6.05
C ASN A 101 -11.63 0.70 -4.63
N ASN A 102 -12.39 0.26 -3.63
CA ASN A 102 -12.12 0.43 -2.21
C ASN A 102 -11.60 -0.85 -1.51
N ASP A 103 -11.46 -1.94 -2.26
CA ASP A 103 -11.08 -3.24 -1.73
C ASP A 103 -9.60 -3.51 -1.97
N ILE A 104 -8.91 -3.93 -0.92
CA ILE A 104 -7.55 -4.47 -1.02
C ILE A 104 -7.56 -5.95 -0.70
N THR A 105 -7.16 -6.74 -1.67
CA THR A 105 -6.84 -8.14 -1.47
C THR A 105 -5.33 -8.30 -1.47
N PHE A 106 -4.77 -8.98 -0.48
CA PHE A 106 -3.35 -9.33 -0.47
C PHE A 106 -3.11 -10.81 -0.18
N LEU A 107 -2.06 -11.36 -0.78
CA LEU A 107 -1.69 -12.77 -0.66
C LEU A 107 -0.23 -12.87 -0.23
N ASN A 108 0.01 -13.56 0.89
CA ASN A 108 1.37 -13.92 1.31
C ASN A 108 1.73 -15.29 0.71
N HIS A 109 2.64 -15.29 -0.26
CA HIS A 109 3.02 -16.50 -0.99
C HIS A 109 3.70 -17.55 -0.12
N LYS A 110 4.46 -17.13 0.91
CA LYS A 110 5.17 -18.06 1.80
C LYS A 110 4.21 -18.85 2.68
N MET A 111 3.10 -18.22 3.07
CA MET A 111 2.10 -18.83 3.94
C MET A 111 0.90 -19.41 3.17
N GLY A 112 0.78 -19.14 1.86
CA GLY A 112 -0.40 -19.49 1.07
C GLY A 112 -1.69 -18.80 1.54
N LYS A 113 -1.58 -17.82 2.44
CA LYS A 113 -2.73 -17.17 3.09
C LYS A 113 -3.19 -15.97 2.26
N LYS A 114 -4.45 -16.00 1.84
CA LYS A 114 -5.14 -14.90 1.17
C LYS A 114 -5.92 -14.09 2.19
N TYR A 115 -5.69 -12.80 2.19
CA TYR A 115 -6.32 -11.82 3.05
C TYR A 115 -7.12 -10.85 2.18
N GLU A 116 -8.35 -10.58 2.58
CA GLU A 116 -9.23 -9.63 1.92
C GLU A 116 -9.62 -8.55 2.93
N SER A 117 -9.35 -7.32 2.58
CA SER A 117 -9.47 -6.18 3.47
C SER A 117 -10.27 -5.10 2.76
N TYR A 118 -11.27 -4.58 3.45
CA TYR A 118 -12.08 -3.48 2.94
C TYR A 118 -11.51 -2.18 3.48
N ILE A 119 -11.07 -1.29 2.60
CA ILE A 119 -10.54 0.02 3.01
C ILE A 119 -11.62 1.04 2.74
N ASP A 120 -12.11 1.67 3.80
CA ASP A 120 -13.01 2.80 3.62
C ASP A 120 -12.20 4.05 3.21
N TYR A 121 -12.14 4.32 1.91
CA TYR A 121 -11.45 5.47 1.33
C TYR A 121 -12.12 6.81 1.67
N SER A 122 -13.29 6.83 2.31
CA SER A 122 -13.99 8.07 2.70
C SER A 122 -13.19 8.97 3.64
N ARG A 123 -12.12 8.46 4.27
CA ARG A 123 -11.21 9.23 5.13
C ARG A 123 -9.92 9.70 4.46
N VAL A 124 -9.55 9.13 3.30
CA VAL A 124 -8.30 9.46 2.59
C VAL A 124 -8.54 10.49 1.49
N GLU A 125 -9.72 10.46 0.87
CA GLU A 125 -10.20 11.58 0.06
C GLU A 125 -10.86 12.60 0.98
N GLY A 126 -10.05 13.52 1.52
CA GLY A 126 -10.56 14.66 2.27
C GLY A 126 -11.68 15.35 1.51
N LYS A 127 -12.86 15.38 2.11
CA LYS A 127 -13.82 16.47 1.87
C LYS A 127 -13.33 17.72 2.58
#